data_AF-A0A1I5KQY2-F1
#
_entry.id   AF-A0A1I5KQY2-F1
#
_cell.length_a   1.000
_cell.length_b   1.000
_cell.length_c   1.000
_cell.angle_alpha   90.00
_cell.angle_beta   90.00
_cell.angle_gamma   90.00
#
_symmetry.space_group_name_H-M   'P 1'
#
loop_
_entity.id
_entity.type
_entity.pdbx_description
1 polymer ?
#
loop_
_entity_poly.entity_id
_entity_poly.type
_entity_poly.pdbx_seq_one_letter_code
_entity_poly.pdbx_strand_id
1 'polypeptide(L)'
;MLKKLPIGIQTFSHIREENYIYVDKTEDALEVIENYKYAFLSRPRRFGKSLFLDTLRNIFEGKRELFEGLYIYDKWDWSIKYPVIKISWDGRNRSIEDLKLNTEKFIRDNQEKLGIKCEAPLSHPTCFAELIEKACKKYNQKVVVLIDEYDKPILDVIEDKEQAKEHREYIKGLYSTLKGVDEYIRFAFLTGVSKFSKASIFSGLNNLEDISLTPKFGNICGYTQNDLETTFKEYLQDANMQKIKEWYNGYNFLKDNLYNPFDILQFIRNDKVFKNYWFKSATPTFLIKLIEKNNYFLPKLSNLVVGEELVDSFDIENISLETLSGSEVYFLLKSINLNRTLRL
;
A
#
# COMPACT_ATOMS: atom_id res chain seq x y z
N MET A 1 -11.62 16.64 -24.62
CA MET A 1 -10.33 17.05 -24.02
C MET A 1 -9.85 15.87 -23.17
N LEU A 2 -8.59 15.45 -23.31
CA LEU A 2 -8.04 14.33 -22.54
C LEU A 2 -8.08 14.64 -21.04
N LYS A 3 -8.38 13.63 -20.22
CA LYS A 3 -8.33 13.74 -18.76
C LYS A 3 -6.89 14.02 -18.28
N LYS A 4 -6.73 14.63 -17.11
CA LYS A 4 -5.40 14.83 -16.49
C LYS A 4 -4.82 13.48 -16.00
N LEU A 5 -3.50 13.35 -15.95
CA LEU A 5 -2.81 12.16 -15.40
C LEU A 5 -2.58 12.28 -13.88
N PRO A 6 -3.01 11.32 -13.03
CA PRO A 6 -2.95 11.43 -11.56
C PRO A 6 -1.55 11.12 -11.00
N ILE A 7 -0.51 11.77 -11.52
CA ILE A 7 0.87 11.49 -11.12
C ILE A 7 1.13 12.01 -9.71
N GLY A 8 1.38 11.08 -8.78
CA GLY A 8 1.64 11.42 -7.38
C GLY A 8 0.40 11.81 -6.58
N ILE A 9 -0.80 11.66 -7.16
CA ILE A 9 -2.06 11.93 -6.47
C ILE A 9 -2.56 10.62 -5.86
N GLN A 10 -2.75 10.63 -4.54
CA GLN A 10 -3.27 9.48 -3.79
C GLN A 10 -4.68 9.72 -3.23
N THR A 11 -5.15 10.97 -3.27
CA THR A 11 -6.48 11.34 -2.80
C THR A 11 -7.52 10.98 -3.86
N PHE A 12 -8.40 10.03 -3.55
CA PHE A 12 -9.41 9.56 -4.50
C PHE A 12 -10.38 10.67 -4.89
N SER A 13 -10.87 11.46 -3.93
CA SER A 13 -11.79 12.58 -4.21
C SER A 13 -11.19 13.57 -5.21
N HIS A 14 -9.92 13.95 -5.02
CA HIS A 14 -9.21 14.84 -5.93
C HIS A 14 -9.14 14.28 -7.36
N ILE A 15 -8.90 12.98 -7.53
CA ILE A 15 -8.90 12.34 -8.86
C ILE A 15 -10.28 12.46 -9.52
N ARG A 16 -11.36 12.28 -8.76
CA ARG A 16 -12.73 12.29 -9.28
C ARG A 16 -13.23 13.70 -9.56
N GLU A 17 -13.06 14.62 -8.62
CA GLU A 17 -13.52 16.02 -8.69
C GLU A 17 -12.80 16.81 -9.80
N GLU A 18 -11.49 16.62 -9.95
CA GLU A 18 -10.68 17.30 -10.98
C GLU A 18 -10.61 16.54 -12.31
N ASN A 19 -11.45 15.51 -12.48
CA ASN A 19 -11.59 14.71 -13.69
C ASN A 19 -10.25 14.16 -14.22
N TYR A 20 -9.43 13.61 -13.31
CA TYR A 20 -8.25 12.84 -13.67
C TYR A 20 -8.66 11.47 -14.25
N ILE A 21 -7.77 10.86 -15.02
CA ILE A 21 -7.95 9.48 -15.46
C ILE A 21 -7.86 8.53 -14.25
N TYR A 22 -8.73 7.53 -14.21
CA TYR A 22 -8.82 6.56 -13.13
C TYR A 22 -9.16 5.19 -13.71
N VAL A 23 -8.40 4.17 -13.35
CA VAL A 23 -8.73 2.77 -13.63
C VAL A 23 -9.58 2.27 -12.47
N ASP A 24 -10.79 1.81 -12.78
CA ASP A 24 -11.73 1.38 -11.77
C ASP A 24 -11.28 0.08 -11.07
N LYS A 25 -11.10 0.16 -9.74
CA LYS A 25 -10.77 -0.97 -8.86
C LYS A 25 -11.88 -1.23 -7.83
N THR A 26 -13.06 -0.66 -8.04
CA THR A 26 -14.12 -0.67 -7.03
C THR A 26 -14.87 -2.01 -6.95
N GLU A 27 -14.74 -2.88 -7.95
CA GLU A 27 -15.14 -4.29 -7.87
C GLU A 27 -14.27 -5.05 -6.84
N ASP A 28 -12.94 -4.95 -6.96
CA ASP A 28 -12.02 -5.55 -5.99
C ASP A 28 -12.24 -4.94 -4.58
N ALA A 29 -12.53 -3.64 -4.49
CA ALA A 29 -12.85 -2.97 -3.22
C ALA A 29 -14.10 -3.55 -2.55
N LEU A 30 -15.19 -3.71 -3.30
CA LEU A 30 -16.43 -4.30 -2.78
C LEU A 30 -16.18 -5.71 -2.25
N GLU A 31 -15.50 -6.53 -3.05
CA GLU A 31 -15.17 -7.90 -2.67
C GLU A 31 -14.39 -7.97 -1.35
N VAL A 32 -13.37 -7.12 -1.17
CA VAL A 32 -12.59 -7.08 0.08
C VAL A 32 -13.49 -6.68 1.26
N ILE A 33 -14.33 -5.66 1.09
CA ILE A 33 -15.20 -5.11 2.16
C ILE A 33 -16.25 -6.14 2.63
N GLU A 34 -16.76 -6.96 1.72
CA GLU A 34 -17.81 -7.93 2.00
C GLU A 34 -17.27 -9.22 2.62
N ASN A 35 -16.07 -9.65 2.23
CA ASN A 35 -15.57 -10.97 2.58
C ASN A 35 -14.48 -10.97 3.65
N TYR A 36 -13.89 -9.81 3.97
CA TYR A 36 -12.78 -9.71 4.91
C TYR A 36 -13.09 -8.72 6.03
N LYS A 37 -12.78 -9.10 7.27
CA LYS A 37 -12.81 -8.17 8.41
C LYS A 37 -11.45 -7.50 8.63
N TYR A 38 -10.37 -8.29 8.56
CA TYR A 38 -8.99 -7.82 8.69
C TYR A 38 -8.21 -8.28 7.46
N ALA A 39 -7.84 -7.34 6.59
CA ALA A 39 -7.12 -7.66 5.37
C ALA A 39 -5.80 -6.89 5.27
N PHE A 40 -4.80 -7.55 4.70
CA PHE A 40 -3.48 -7.00 4.44
C PHE A 40 -3.13 -7.12 2.96
N LEU A 41 -2.63 -6.02 2.38
CA LEU A 41 -2.17 -5.96 1.00
C LEU A 41 -0.74 -5.41 0.90
N SER A 42 0.18 -6.27 0.50
CA SER A 42 1.52 -5.93 0.09
C SER A 42 1.61 -5.77 -1.43
N ARG A 43 2.16 -4.64 -1.86
CA ARG A 43 2.56 -4.36 -3.25
C ARG A 43 3.82 -3.50 -3.24
N PRO A 44 4.60 -3.48 -4.33
CA PRO A 44 5.72 -2.55 -4.47
C PRO A 44 5.36 -1.08 -4.21
N ARG A 45 6.37 -0.26 -3.95
CA ARG A 45 6.19 1.21 -3.92
C ARG A 45 5.56 1.72 -5.22
N ARG A 46 4.73 2.75 -5.13
CA ARG A 46 4.04 3.40 -6.26
C ARG A 46 3.11 2.50 -7.10
N PHE A 47 2.68 1.37 -6.56
CA PHE A 47 1.75 0.46 -7.24
C PHE A 47 0.26 0.85 -7.12
N GLY A 48 -0.06 1.89 -6.33
CA GLY A 48 -1.43 2.38 -6.15
C GLY A 48 -2.07 2.04 -4.80
N LYS A 49 -1.33 1.44 -3.85
CA LYS A 49 -1.84 1.06 -2.52
C LYS A 49 -2.55 2.19 -1.77
N SER A 50 -1.88 3.33 -1.61
CA SER A 50 -2.43 4.50 -0.90
C SER A 50 -3.69 5.04 -1.55
N LEU A 51 -3.75 5.04 -2.90
CA LEU A 51 -4.95 5.41 -3.64
C LEU A 51 -6.10 4.42 -3.42
N PHE A 52 -5.80 3.11 -3.41
CA PHE A 52 -6.79 2.08 -3.12
C PHE A 52 -7.32 2.20 -1.69
N LEU A 53 -6.44 2.41 -0.71
CA LEU A 53 -6.81 2.65 0.69
C LEU A 53 -7.67 3.92 0.82
N ASP A 54 -7.35 4.99 0.09
CA ASP A 54 -8.18 6.21 0.05
C ASP A 54 -9.53 5.96 -0.66
N THR A 55 -9.58 5.08 -1.66
CA THR A 55 -10.83 4.64 -2.30
C THR A 55 -11.73 3.95 -1.27
N LEU A 56 -11.19 2.99 -0.50
CA LEU A 56 -11.91 2.34 0.60
C LEU A 56 -12.44 3.36 1.63
N ARG A 57 -11.62 4.34 2.03
CA ARG A 57 -12.05 5.42 2.92
C ARG A 57 -13.30 6.13 2.39
N ASN A 58 -13.29 6.53 1.11
CA ASN A 58 -14.40 7.28 0.52
C ASN A 58 -15.68 6.42 0.37
N ILE A 59 -15.54 5.10 0.15
CA ILE A 59 -16.67 4.15 0.17
C ILE A 59 -17.30 4.14 1.56
N PHE A 60 -16.50 3.89 2.60
CA PHE A 60 -17.00 3.79 3.98
C PHE A 60 -17.53 5.11 4.55
N GLU A 61 -16.99 6.26 4.13
CA GLU A 61 -17.52 7.59 4.48
C GLU A 61 -18.80 7.96 3.71
N GLY A 62 -19.24 7.12 2.76
CA GLY A 62 -20.46 7.29 2.00
C GLY A 62 -20.42 8.46 1.01
N LYS A 63 -19.26 8.73 0.39
CA LYS A 63 -19.05 9.80 -0.59
C LYS A 63 -19.58 9.44 -1.98
N ARG A 64 -20.89 9.17 -2.06
CA ARG A 64 -21.56 8.59 -3.23
C ARG A 64 -21.23 9.29 -4.55
N GLU A 65 -21.18 10.62 -4.57
CA GLU A 65 -20.99 11.40 -5.80
C GLU A 65 -19.65 11.08 -6.48
N LEU A 66 -18.63 10.72 -5.71
CA LEU A 66 -17.30 10.39 -6.23
C LEU A 66 -17.29 9.09 -7.05
N PHE A 67 -18.27 8.21 -6.85
CA PHE A 67 -18.32 6.88 -7.45
C PHE A 67 -19.19 6.80 -8.70
N GLU A 68 -19.77 7.91 -9.17
CA GLU A 68 -20.59 7.90 -10.40
C GLU A 68 -19.82 7.30 -11.59
N GLY A 69 -20.45 6.33 -12.25
CA GLY A 69 -19.87 5.60 -13.37
C GLY A 69 -18.81 4.56 -13.01
N LEU A 70 -18.57 4.29 -11.72
CA LEU A 70 -17.73 3.19 -11.24
C LEU A 70 -18.59 1.98 -10.85
N TYR A 71 -17.98 0.80 -10.85
CA TYR A 71 -18.64 -0.48 -10.60
C TYR A 71 -19.42 -0.51 -9.28
N ILE A 72 -18.89 0.08 -8.21
CA ILE A 72 -19.53 0.02 -6.89
C ILE A 72 -20.76 0.93 -6.74
N TYR A 73 -20.98 1.88 -7.67
CA TYR A 73 -21.99 2.94 -7.51
C TYR A 73 -23.39 2.44 -7.20
N ASP A 74 -23.83 1.36 -7.85
CA ASP A 74 -25.16 0.76 -7.71
C ASP A 74 -25.18 -0.49 -6.81
N LYS A 75 -24.04 -0.85 -6.23
CA LYS A 75 -23.86 -2.08 -5.41
C LYS A 75 -23.67 -1.80 -3.93
N TRP A 76 -23.27 -0.58 -3.57
CA TRP A 76 -23.07 -0.18 -2.18
C TRP A 76 -24.27 0.60 -1.62
N ASP A 77 -24.65 0.30 -0.38
CA ASP A 77 -25.67 1.08 0.34
C ASP A 77 -25.07 2.38 0.89
N TRP A 78 -25.17 3.44 0.10
CA TRP A 78 -24.68 4.78 0.45
C TRP A 78 -25.42 5.44 1.61
N SER A 79 -26.53 4.88 2.09
CA SER A 79 -27.20 5.37 3.31
C SER A 79 -26.41 5.04 4.57
N ILE A 80 -25.57 4.00 4.51
CA ILE A 80 -24.73 3.56 5.62
C ILE A 80 -23.37 4.27 5.53
N LYS A 81 -22.97 4.89 6.65
CA LYS A 81 -21.69 5.61 6.79
C LYS A 81 -20.98 5.13 8.03
N TYR A 82 -19.68 4.90 7.91
CA TYR A 82 -18.85 4.41 9.01
C TYR A 82 -17.85 5.47 9.44
N PRO A 83 -17.59 5.64 10.75
CA PRO A 83 -16.44 6.41 11.20
C PRO A 83 -15.14 5.72 10.76
N VAL A 84 -14.29 6.46 10.05
CA VAL A 84 -13.01 5.95 9.54
C VAL A 84 -11.84 6.58 10.29
N ILE A 85 -11.03 5.73 10.92
CA ILE A 85 -9.73 6.08 11.47
C ILE A 85 -8.65 5.72 10.45
N LYS A 86 -7.83 6.71 10.06
CA LYS A 86 -6.71 6.52 9.13
C LYS A 86 -5.38 6.70 9.85
N ILE A 87 -4.50 5.71 9.77
CA ILE A 87 -3.12 5.76 10.22
C ILE A 87 -2.23 5.80 8.97
N SER A 88 -1.30 6.73 8.91
CA SER A 88 -0.23 6.73 7.91
C SER A 88 1.10 6.97 8.60
N TRP A 89 2.10 6.15 8.28
CA TRP A 89 3.48 6.30 8.75
C TRP A 89 4.34 7.19 7.85
N ASP A 90 3.70 7.99 6.98
CA ASP A 90 4.36 9.03 6.21
C ASP A 90 5.21 9.94 7.12
N GLY A 91 6.32 10.45 6.56
CA GLY A 91 7.25 11.32 7.29
C GLY A 91 8.54 10.60 7.70
N ARG A 92 9.21 11.17 8.70
CA ARG A 92 10.46 10.61 9.25
C ARG A 92 10.13 9.70 10.41
N ASN A 93 10.70 8.49 10.41
CA ASN A 93 10.63 7.55 11.52
C ASN A 93 12.05 7.08 11.86
N ARG A 94 12.96 8.00 12.20
CA ARG A 94 14.38 7.67 12.39
C ARG A 94 14.77 7.40 13.84
N SER A 95 13.85 7.60 14.78
CA SER A 95 13.99 7.24 16.18
C SER A 95 12.63 6.91 16.80
N ILE A 96 12.64 6.38 18.02
CA ILE A 96 11.41 6.08 18.76
C ILE A 96 10.62 7.36 19.10
N GLU A 97 11.29 8.49 19.27
CA GLU A 97 10.65 9.81 19.46
C GLU A 97 9.91 10.25 18.20
N ASP A 98 10.53 10.11 17.02
CA ASP A 98 9.87 10.38 15.74
C ASP A 98 8.59 9.53 15.61
N LEU A 99 8.68 8.25 15.97
CA LEU A 99 7.56 7.30 15.93
C LEU A 99 6.42 7.72 16.86
N LYS A 100 6.75 8.15 18.09
CA LYS A 100 5.78 8.67 19.06
C LYS A 100 5.13 9.96 18.57
N LEU A 101 5.89 10.91 18.01
CA LEU A 101 5.36 12.15 17.46
C LEU A 101 4.42 11.92 16.27
N ASN A 102 4.78 11.00 15.36
CA ASN A 102 3.89 10.61 14.26
C ASN A 102 2.61 9.95 14.77
N THR A 103 2.72 9.17 15.85
CA THR A 103 1.57 8.56 16.54
C THR A 103 0.63 9.61 17.13
N GLU A 104 1.17 10.56 17.88
CA GLU A 104 0.41 11.69 18.41
C GLU A 104 -0.27 12.49 17.29
N LYS A 105 0.43 12.70 16.18
CA LYS A 105 -0.10 13.41 15.02
C LYS A 105 -1.32 12.70 14.45
N PHE A 106 -1.23 11.43 14.05
CA PHE A 106 -2.39 10.78 13.45
C PHE A 106 -3.52 10.57 14.47
N ILE A 107 -3.22 10.36 15.75
CA ILE A 107 -4.26 10.29 16.80
C ILE A 107 -5.00 11.63 16.89
N ARG A 108 -4.28 12.75 16.94
CA ARG A 108 -4.86 14.09 16.95
C ARG A 108 -5.69 14.37 15.69
N ASP A 109 -5.15 14.07 14.51
CA ASP A 109 -5.84 14.31 13.24
C ASP A 109 -7.18 13.52 13.19
N ASN A 110 -7.21 12.28 13.69
CA ASN A 110 -8.45 11.50 13.76
C ASN A 110 -9.41 11.97 14.87
N GLN A 111 -8.90 12.40 16.02
CA GLN A 111 -9.70 13.04 17.08
C GLN A 111 -10.42 14.29 16.56
N GLU A 112 -9.70 15.16 15.85
CA GLU A 112 -10.27 16.37 15.24
C GLU A 112 -11.32 16.01 14.19
N LYS A 113 -10.98 15.13 13.25
CA LYS A 113 -11.88 14.69 12.17
C LYS A 113 -13.16 14.05 12.70
N LEU A 114 -13.06 13.22 13.74
CA LEU A 114 -14.21 12.53 14.32
C LEU A 114 -14.90 13.35 15.42
N GLY A 115 -14.33 14.48 15.84
CA GLY A 115 -14.80 15.30 16.97
C GLY A 115 -14.84 14.51 18.27
N ILE A 116 -13.77 13.76 18.57
CA ILE A 116 -13.61 12.91 19.75
C ILE A 116 -12.37 13.37 20.49
N LYS A 117 -12.37 13.25 21.83
CA LYS A 117 -11.18 13.46 22.65
C LYS A 117 -10.93 12.23 23.51
N CYS A 118 -9.70 11.76 23.50
CA CYS A 118 -9.18 10.83 24.49
C CYS A 118 -9.05 11.51 25.86
N GLU A 119 -9.17 10.73 26.92
CA GLU A 119 -8.94 11.19 28.29
C GLU A 119 -7.45 11.27 28.62
N ALA A 120 -7.06 12.16 29.56
CA ALA A 120 -5.66 12.49 29.84
C ALA A 120 -5.18 12.01 31.22
N PRO A 121 -3.90 11.61 31.39
CA PRO A 121 -2.91 11.22 30.36
C PRO A 121 -2.89 9.70 30.14
N LEU A 122 -3.39 9.25 28.98
CA LEU A 122 -3.34 7.84 28.56
C LEU A 122 -2.18 7.58 27.58
N SER A 123 -1.65 6.36 27.57
CA SER A 123 -0.65 5.92 26.58
C SER A 123 -1.22 5.93 25.16
N HIS A 124 -0.38 6.01 24.12
CA HIS A 124 -0.85 5.99 22.72
C HIS A 124 -1.70 4.76 22.37
N PRO A 125 -1.33 3.51 22.76
CA PRO A 125 -2.20 2.36 22.57
C PRO A 125 -3.58 2.53 23.23
N THR A 126 -3.61 3.05 24.45
CA THR A 126 -4.87 3.24 25.19
C THR A 126 -5.74 4.32 24.54
N CYS A 127 -5.17 5.46 24.13
CA CYS A 127 -5.94 6.47 23.41
C CYS A 127 -6.40 5.98 22.03
N PHE A 128 -5.63 5.13 21.35
CA PHE A 128 -6.08 4.54 20.09
C PHE A 128 -7.28 3.61 20.29
N ALA A 129 -7.27 2.76 21.33
CA ALA A 129 -8.42 1.93 21.70
C ALA A 129 -9.64 2.79 22.07
N GLU A 130 -9.44 3.80 22.91
CA GLU A 130 -10.49 4.73 23.34
C GLU A 130 -11.11 5.50 22.16
N LEU A 131 -10.28 5.93 21.20
CA LEU A 131 -10.74 6.59 19.98
C LEU A 131 -11.68 5.68 19.17
N ILE A 132 -11.37 4.39 19.05
CA ILE A 132 -12.21 3.39 18.39
C ILE A 132 -13.54 3.23 19.15
N GLU A 133 -13.49 3.03 20.47
CA GLU A 133 -14.69 2.86 21.29
C GLU A 133 -15.61 4.09 21.24
N LYS A 134 -15.04 5.29 21.45
CA LYS A 134 -15.77 6.56 21.43
C LYS A 134 -16.33 6.84 20.05
N ALA A 135 -15.62 6.47 18.97
CA ALA A 135 -16.14 6.61 17.62
C ALA A 135 -17.34 5.68 17.39
N CYS A 136 -17.25 4.42 17.83
CA CYS A 136 -18.37 3.50 17.73
C CYS A 136 -19.61 4.02 18.46
N LYS A 137 -19.44 4.50 19.71
CA LYS A 137 -20.51 5.03 20.55
C LYS A 137 -21.12 6.32 19.97
N LYS A 138 -20.29 7.27 19.53
CA LYS A 138 -20.73 8.57 19.01
C LYS A 138 -21.52 8.45 17.70
N TYR A 139 -21.05 7.60 16.79
CA TYR A 139 -21.66 7.46 15.46
C TYR A 139 -22.68 6.32 15.39
N ASN A 140 -22.87 5.57 16.49
CA ASN A 140 -23.71 4.38 16.56
C ASN A 140 -23.43 3.39 15.39
N GLN A 141 -22.15 3.29 15.02
CA GLN A 141 -21.67 2.51 13.89
C GLN A 141 -20.28 1.98 14.21
N LYS A 142 -20.02 0.72 13.83
CA LYS A 142 -18.70 0.11 13.96
C LYS A 142 -17.65 0.91 13.17
N VAL A 143 -16.40 0.86 13.63
CA VAL A 143 -15.29 1.68 13.13
C VAL A 143 -14.53 0.96 12.03
N VAL A 144 -14.11 1.73 11.03
CA VAL A 144 -13.20 1.30 9.97
C VAL A 144 -11.80 1.80 10.30
N VAL A 145 -10.81 0.92 10.27
CA VAL A 145 -9.40 1.26 10.56
C VAL A 145 -8.55 1.02 9.31
N LEU A 146 -7.98 2.08 8.75
CA LEU A 146 -7.14 2.00 7.54
C LEU A 146 -5.71 2.41 7.88
N ILE A 147 -4.75 1.53 7.60
CA ILE A 147 -3.34 1.72 7.97
C ILE A 147 -2.48 1.68 6.71
N ASP A 148 -1.90 2.81 6.35
CA ASP A 148 -0.97 2.90 5.22
C ASP A 148 0.50 2.82 5.69
N GLU A 149 1.32 2.20 4.85
CA GLU A 149 2.75 1.96 5.08
C GLU A 149 3.08 1.38 6.48
N TYR A 150 2.37 0.32 6.89
CA TYR A 150 2.49 -0.25 8.26
C TYR A 150 3.92 -0.65 8.68
N ASP A 151 4.76 -0.99 7.69
CA ASP A 151 6.12 -1.50 7.83
C ASP A 151 7.18 -0.41 7.70
N LYS A 152 6.80 0.78 7.23
CA LYS A 152 7.74 1.88 6.97
C LYS A 152 8.59 2.26 8.18
N PRO A 153 8.08 2.38 9.40
CA PRO A 153 8.94 2.83 10.48
C PRO A 153 10.05 1.83 10.82
N ILE A 154 9.83 0.54 10.58
CA ILE A 154 10.86 -0.48 10.73
C ILE A 154 11.85 -0.39 9.55
N LEU A 155 11.35 -0.21 8.34
CA LEU A 155 12.18 -0.07 7.14
C LEU A 155 13.08 1.17 7.15
N ASP A 156 12.65 2.26 7.77
CA ASP A 156 13.42 3.51 7.88
C ASP A 156 14.67 3.36 8.77
N VAL A 157 14.68 2.40 9.70
CA VAL A 157 15.79 2.12 10.63
C VAL A 157 16.38 0.71 10.50
N ILE A 158 16.04 -0.01 9.43
CA ILE A 158 16.35 -1.44 9.27
C ILE A 158 17.85 -1.80 9.34
N GLU A 159 18.73 -0.81 9.13
CA GLU A 159 20.18 -0.96 9.26
C GLU A 159 20.65 -1.06 10.72
N ASP A 160 19.89 -0.49 11.65
CA ASP A 160 20.11 -0.55 13.09
C ASP A 160 19.13 -1.57 13.69
N LYS A 161 19.65 -2.77 13.99
CA LYS A 161 18.84 -3.88 14.49
C LYS A 161 18.14 -3.55 15.81
N GLU A 162 18.76 -2.76 16.69
CA GLU A 162 18.17 -2.43 17.99
C GLU A 162 17.04 -1.41 17.82
N GLN A 163 17.24 -0.37 17.01
CA GLN A 163 16.15 0.57 16.68
C GLN A 163 15.02 -0.12 15.91
N ALA A 164 15.32 -1.03 14.98
CA ALA A 164 14.31 -1.81 14.27
C ALA A 164 13.49 -2.71 15.20
N LYS A 165 14.13 -3.34 16.19
CA LYS A 165 13.45 -4.11 17.25
C LYS A 165 12.57 -3.20 18.11
N GLU A 166 13.07 -2.02 18.52
CA GLU A 166 12.31 -1.05 19.31
C GLU A 166 11.07 -0.55 18.56
N HIS A 167 11.22 -0.15 17.29
CA HIS A 167 10.11 0.28 16.43
C HIS A 167 9.08 -0.84 16.25
N ARG A 168 9.54 -2.08 16.05
CA ARG A 168 8.66 -3.24 15.92
C ARG A 168 7.84 -3.47 17.17
N GLU A 169 8.44 -3.47 18.36
CA GLU A 169 7.70 -3.69 19.61
C GLU A 169 6.72 -2.54 19.90
N TYR A 170 7.07 -1.30 19.54
CA TYR A 170 6.16 -0.17 19.63
C TYR A 170 4.93 -0.32 18.73
N ILE A 171 5.13 -0.61 17.43
CA ILE A 171 4.05 -0.79 16.45
C ILE A 171 3.17 -1.99 16.85
N LYS A 172 3.77 -3.08 17.30
CA LYS A 172 3.07 -4.25 17.83
C LYS A 172 2.20 -3.88 19.04
N GLY A 173 2.73 -3.10 19.97
CA GLY A 173 1.96 -2.56 21.10
C GLY A 173 0.74 -1.78 20.63
N LEU A 174 0.91 -0.87 19.67
CA LEU A 174 -0.18 -0.08 19.10
C LEU A 174 -1.25 -0.97 18.43
N TYR A 175 -0.86 -1.90 17.55
CA TYR A 175 -1.84 -2.70 16.80
C TYR A 175 -2.45 -3.84 17.61
N SER A 176 -1.80 -4.29 18.69
CA SER A 176 -2.38 -5.28 19.61
C SER A 176 -3.70 -4.79 20.24
N THR A 177 -3.90 -3.47 20.33
CA THR A 177 -5.12 -2.84 20.83
C THR A 177 -6.35 -3.25 20.02
N LEU A 178 -6.20 -3.44 18.69
CA LEU A 178 -7.29 -3.81 17.79
C LEU A 178 -7.96 -5.13 18.22
N LYS A 179 -7.21 -6.03 18.86
CA LYS A 179 -7.77 -7.26 19.44
C LYS A 179 -8.72 -6.98 20.60
N GLY A 180 -8.37 -6.02 21.46
CA GLY A 180 -9.16 -5.66 22.64
C GLY A 180 -10.45 -4.93 22.30
N VAL A 181 -10.49 -4.24 21.16
CA VAL A 181 -11.65 -3.47 20.68
C VAL A 181 -12.32 -4.09 19.45
N ASP A 182 -12.13 -5.39 19.21
CA ASP A 182 -12.62 -6.10 18.02
C ASP A 182 -14.15 -5.98 17.81
N GLU A 183 -14.91 -5.91 18.91
CA GLU A 183 -16.38 -5.77 18.88
C GLU A 183 -16.82 -4.47 18.19
N TYR A 184 -16.01 -3.41 18.32
CA TYR A 184 -16.25 -2.07 17.77
C TYR A 184 -15.77 -1.93 16.33
N ILE A 185 -14.99 -2.89 15.78
CA ILE A 185 -14.40 -2.80 14.45
C ILE A 185 -15.32 -3.46 13.40
N ARG A 186 -15.61 -2.73 12.32
CA ARG A 186 -16.29 -3.24 11.11
C ARG A 186 -15.29 -3.86 10.14
N PHE A 187 -14.17 -3.18 9.94
CA PHE A 187 -13.21 -3.48 8.89
C PHE A 187 -11.86 -2.86 9.23
N ALA A 188 -10.78 -3.59 9.01
CA ALA A 188 -9.43 -3.07 9.10
C ALA A 188 -8.61 -3.48 7.87
N PHE A 189 -7.95 -2.51 7.23
CA PHE A 189 -7.14 -2.75 6.05
C PHE A 189 -5.75 -2.14 6.21
N LEU A 190 -4.75 -2.95 5.90
CA LEU A 190 -3.34 -2.59 6.08
C LEU A 190 -2.60 -2.71 4.76
N THR A 191 -1.82 -1.68 4.42
CA THR A 191 -0.96 -1.68 3.24
C THR A 191 0.50 -1.53 3.62
N GLY A 192 1.38 -2.20 2.86
CA GLY A 192 2.82 -2.11 3.03
C GLY A 192 3.59 -2.55 1.79
N VAL A 193 4.91 -2.56 1.89
CA VAL A 193 5.80 -3.03 0.81
C VAL A 193 6.31 -4.44 1.07
N SER A 194 6.32 -4.86 2.33
CA SER A 194 6.81 -6.16 2.74
C SER A 194 5.88 -6.92 3.68
N LYS A 195 6.08 -8.23 3.69
CA LYS A 195 5.50 -9.21 4.61
C LYS A 195 6.32 -9.43 5.89
N PHE A 196 7.54 -8.88 6.00
CA PHE A 196 8.50 -9.13 7.10
C PHE A 196 7.92 -9.02 8.51
N SER A 197 6.92 -8.15 8.67
CA SER A 197 6.34 -7.80 9.95
C SER A 197 5.05 -8.56 10.25
N LYS A 198 4.52 -9.37 9.33
CA LYS A 198 3.21 -10.01 9.55
C LYS A 198 3.26 -11.01 10.71
N ALA A 199 4.22 -11.93 10.68
CA ALA A 199 4.37 -12.98 11.70
C ALA A 199 4.68 -12.41 13.10
N SER A 200 5.23 -11.21 13.19
CA SER A 200 5.75 -10.65 14.42
C SER A 200 4.94 -9.51 15.04
N ILE A 201 4.41 -8.61 14.21
CA ILE A 201 3.59 -7.47 14.66
C ILE A 201 2.14 -7.90 14.89
N PHE A 202 1.65 -8.83 14.07
CA PHE A 202 0.25 -9.23 14.08
C PHE A 202 0.00 -10.58 14.75
N SER A 203 0.94 -11.10 15.53
CA SER A 203 0.73 -12.30 16.35
C SER A 203 -0.43 -12.15 17.36
N GLY A 204 -0.87 -10.92 17.63
CA GLY A 204 -2.10 -10.63 18.38
C GLY A 204 -3.39 -10.54 17.54
N LEU A 205 -3.28 -10.39 16.23
CA LEU A 205 -4.38 -10.27 15.26
C LEU A 205 -4.51 -11.57 14.46
N ASN A 206 -4.96 -12.63 15.14
CA ASN A 206 -5.05 -14.00 14.58
C ASN A 206 -5.91 -14.13 13.30
N ASN A 207 -6.70 -13.12 12.97
CA ASN A 207 -7.63 -13.13 11.83
C ASN A 207 -7.17 -12.21 10.68
N LEU A 208 -5.92 -11.74 10.68
CA LEU A 208 -5.40 -10.90 9.59
C LEU A 208 -5.09 -11.74 8.34
N GLU A 209 -5.92 -11.60 7.32
CA GLU A 209 -5.78 -12.31 6.06
C GLU A 209 -4.85 -11.55 5.11
N ASP A 210 -3.83 -12.23 4.59
CA ASP A 210 -2.95 -11.65 3.56
C ASP A 210 -3.52 -11.95 2.19
N ILE A 211 -4.07 -10.92 1.54
CA ILE A 211 -4.68 -11.04 0.21
C ILE A 211 -3.68 -10.78 -0.93
N SER A 212 -2.40 -10.57 -0.61
CA SER A 212 -1.39 -10.13 -1.59
C SER A 212 -1.18 -11.11 -2.73
N LEU A 213 -1.25 -12.41 -2.45
CA LEU A 213 -1.08 -13.49 -3.42
C LEU A 213 -2.38 -14.29 -3.62
N THR A 214 -3.53 -13.71 -3.30
CA THR A 214 -4.81 -14.30 -3.66
C THR A 214 -5.11 -13.95 -5.11
N PRO A 215 -5.26 -14.93 -6.03
CA PRO A 215 -5.47 -14.68 -7.45
C PRO A 215 -6.58 -13.68 -7.74
N LYS A 216 -7.68 -13.71 -6.99
CA LYS A 216 -8.81 -12.78 -7.12
C LYS A 216 -8.37 -11.31 -7.10
N PHE A 217 -7.46 -10.96 -6.18
CA PHE A 217 -6.95 -9.61 -5.95
C PHE A 217 -5.63 -9.32 -6.67
N GLY A 218 -5.22 -10.16 -7.62
CA GLY A 218 -3.99 -9.95 -8.36
C GLY A 218 -3.91 -8.57 -9.01
N ASN A 219 -5.04 -8.06 -9.52
CA ASN A 219 -5.14 -6.79 -10.25
C ASN A 219 -5.67 -5.61 -9.42
N ILE A 220 -5.84 -5.77 -8.10
CA ILE A 220 -6.37 -4.76 -7.16
C ILE A 220 -5.58 -3.44 -7.19
N CYS A 221 -4.33 -3.52 -7.64
CA CYS A 221 -3.41 -2.42 -7.87
C CYS A 221 -2.61 -2.71 -9.15
N GLY A 222 -2.02 -1.69 -9.76
CA GLY A 222 -1.37 -1.82 -11.07
C GLY A 222 -2.35 -1.69 -12.24
N TYR A 223 -1.78 -1.55 -13.44
CA TYR A 223 -2.54 -1.53 -14.69
C TYR A 223 -2.34 -2.83 -15.45
N THR A 224 -3.42 -3.37 -16.01
CA THR A 224 -3.41 -4.52 -16.92
C THR A 224 -3.09 -4.09 -18.34
N GLN A 225 -2.86 -5.05 -19.24
CA GLN A 225 -2.80 -4.77 -20.68
C GLN A 225 -4.10 -4.13 -21.19
N ASN A 226 -5.24 -4.65 -20.73
CA ASN A 226 -6.55 -4.12 -21.11
C ASN A 226 -6.71 -2.66 -20.68
N ASP A 227 -6.23 -2.27 -19.50
CA ASP A 227 -6.28 -0.88 -19.04
C ASP A 227 -5.51 0.05 -19.99
N LEU A 228 -4.33 -0.38 -20.46
CA LEU A 228 -3.54 0.38 -21.43
C LEU A 228 -4.25 0.54 -22.78
N GLU A 229 -4.90 -0.53 -23.24
CA GLU A 229 -5.59 -0.59 -24.55
C GLU A 229 -6.98 0.07 -24.55
N THR A 230 -7.56 0.30 -23.38
CA THR A 230 -8.89 0.91 -23.22
C THR A 230 -8.78 2.29 -22.57
N THR A 231 -8.49 2.33 -21.27
CA THR A 231 -8.46 3.57 -20.46
C THR A 231 -7.39 4.52 -20.98
N PHE A 232 -6.18 4.03 -21.28
CA PHE A 232 -5.07 4.86 -21.77
C PHE A 232 -4.95 4.93 -23.29
N LYS A 233 -5.93 4.40 -24.04
CA LYS A 233 -5.87 4.26 -25.51
C LYS A 233 -5.49 5.56 -26.23
N GLU A 234 -6.19 6.65 -25.92
CA GLU A 234 -5.97 7.95 -26.56
C GLU A 234 -4.58 8.55 -26.24
N TYR A 235 -4.01 8.20 -25.09
CA TYR A 235 -2.66 8.64 -24.69
C TYR A 235 -1.54 7.84 -25.35
N LEU A 236 -1.83 6.59 -25.72
CA LEU A 236 -0.85 5.62 -26.20
C LEU A 236 -0.96 5.30 -27.70
N GLN A 237 -1.85 5.99 -28.44
CA GLN A 237 -2.15 5.73 -29.85
C GLN A 237 -0.91 5.62 -30.78
N ASP A 238 0.12 6.45 -30.55
CA ASP A 238 1.34 6.46 -31.37
C ASP A 238 2.51 5.69 -30.72
N ALA A 239 2.28 5.06 -29.57
CA ALA A 239 3.32 4.40 -28.82
C ALA A 239 3.44 2.92 -29.24
N ASN A 240 4.67 2.41 -29.31
CA ASN A 240 4.91 1.01 -29.60
C ASN A 240 4.53 0.17 -28.36
N MET A 241 3.35 -0.47 -28.40
CA MET A 241 2.82 -1.26 -27.29
C MET A 241 3.71 -2.46 -26.91
N GLN A 242 4.33 -3.11 -27.90
CA GLN A 242 5.26 -4.21 -27.65
C GLN A 242 6.47 -3.73 -26.85
N LYS A 243 7.02 -2.56 -27.21
CA LYS A 243 8.13 -1.94 -26.47
C LYS A 243 7.71 -1.47 -25.07
N ILE A 244 6.48 -0.96 -24.90
CA ILE A 244 5.92 -0.65 -23.58
C ILE A 244 5.86 -1.91 -22.71
N LYS A 245 5.39 -3.03 -23.28
CA LYS A 245 5.33 -4.32 -22.58
C LYS A 245 6.70 -4.80 -22.13
N GLU A 246 7.69 -4.74 -23.01
CA GLU A 246 9.08 -5.12 -22.69
C GLU A 246 9.67 -4.27 -21.56
N TRP A 247 9.42 -2.96 -21.56
CA TRP A 247 9.96 -2.05 -20.55
C TRP A 247 9.21 -2.14 -19.22
N TYR A 248 7.90 -2.03 -19.23
CA TYR A 248 7.11 -1.68 -18.04
C TYR A 248 6.20 -2.80 -17.53
N ASN A 249 5.98 -3.87 -18.30
CA ASN A 249 5.22 -5.04 -17.85
C ASN A 249 6.15 -6.02 -17.10
N GLY A 250 5.64 -6.75 -16.11
CA GLY A 250 6.37 -7.86 -15.51
C GLY A 250 6.01 -8.15 -14.05
N TYR A 251 5.11 -7.39 -13.43
CA TYR A 251 4.62 -7.73 -12.10
C TYR A 251 3.49 -8.75 -12.22
N ASN A 252 3.56 -9.88 -11.52
CA ASN A 252 2.49 -10.87 -11.52
C ASN A 252 2.13 -11.21 -10.07
N PHE A 253 0.85 -11.08 -9.73
CA PHE A 253 0.30 -11.43 -8.41
C PHE A 253 -0.76 -12.54 -8.55
N LEU A 254 -0.41 -13.59 -9.29
CA LEU A 254 -1.22 -14.78 -9.58
C LEU A 254 -2.50 -14.52 -10.40
N LYS A 255 -2.52 -13.46 -11.21
CA LYS A 255 -3.61 -13.15 -12.16
C LYS A 255 -3.02 -12.69 -13.49
N ASP A 256 -3.01 -11.40 -13.75
CA ASP A 256 -2.43 -10.83 -14.97
C ASP A 256 -1.01 -10.33 -14.74
N ASN A 257 -0.28 -10.16 -15.84
CA ASN A 257 0.96 -9.40 -15.85
C ASN A 257 0.64 -7.90 -15.90
N LEU A 258 1.16 -7.17 -14.91
CA LEU A 258 0.80 -5.79 -14.62
C LEU A 258 1.94 -4.84 -14.91
N TYR A 259 1.53 -3.62 -15.24
CA TYR A 259 2.35 -2.43 -15.36
C TYR A 259 2.34 -1.64 -14.06
N ASN A 260 3.51 -1.08 -13.71
CA ASN A 260 3.58 -0.10 -12.63
C ASN A 260 2.84 1.19 -13.04
N PRO A 261 1.84 1.66 -12.26
CA PRO A 261 1.09 2.86 -12.59
C PRO A 261 1.97 4.10 -12.76
N PHE A 262 2.98 4.26 -11.90
CA PHE A 262 3.86 5.42 -11.96
C PHE A 262 4.72 5.40 -13.22
N ASP A 263 5.23 4.24 -13.66
CA ASP A 263 5.99 4.14 -14.92
C ASP A 263 5.14 4.57 -16.12
N ILE A 264 3.92 4.04 -16.25
CA ILE A 264 3.04 4.34 -17.38
C ILE A 264 2.64 5.82 -17.40
N LEU A 265 2.22 6.37 -16.25
CA LEU A 265 1.84 7.77 -16.18
C LEU A 265 3.02 8.70 -16.50
N GLN A 266 4.23 8.37 -16.02
CA GLN A 266 5.44 9.13 -16.33
C GLN A 266 5.86 8.99 -17.78
N PHE A 267 5.77 7.80 -18.36
CA PHE A 267 6.03 7.57 -19.77
C PHE A 267 5.14 8.46 -20.63
N ILE A 268 3.84 8.49 -20.36
CA ILE A 268 2.90 9.37 -21.07
C ILE A 268 3.25 10.85 -20.87
N ARG A 269 3.50 11.28 -19.62
CA ARG A 269 3.81 12.69 -19.32
C ARG A 269 5.09 13.19 -19.99
N ASN A 270 6.10 12.33 -20.12
CA ASN A 270 7.40 12.70 -20.67
C ASN A 270 7.50 12.30 -22.15
N ASP A 271 6.47 12.62 -22.93
CA ASP A 271 6.43 12.46 -24.39
C ASP A 271 6.79 11.04 -24.89
N LYS A 272 6.35 10.01 -24.16
CA LYS A 272 6.56 8.59 -24.51
C LYS A 272 8.06 8.23 -24.62
N VAL A 273 8.93 8.89 -23.85
CA VAL A 273 10.35 8.57 -23.79
C VAL A 273 10.58 7.37 -22.87
N PHE A 274 11.21 6.31 -23.37
CA PHE A 274 11.51 5.11 -22.57
C PHE A 274 12.62 5.38 -21.54
N LYS A 275 12.27 5.33 -20.26
CA LYS A 275 13.18 5.48 -19.11
C LYS A 275 12.73 4.63 -17.91
N ASN A 276 13.66 4.37 -16.99
CA ASN A 276 13.39 3.71 -15.71
C ASN A 276 12.78 4.69 -14.68
N TYR A 277 11.51 5.09 -14.85
CA TYR A 277 10.86 6.11 -14.02
C TYR A 277 10.66 5.65 -12.57
N TRP A 278 10.27 4.40 -12.35
CA TRP A 278 10.08 3.82 -11.02
C TRP A 278 11.41 3.69 -10.28
N PHE A 279 12.44 3.12 -10.90
CA PHE A 279 13.74 2.92 -10.24
C PHE A 279 14.34 4.22 -9.70
N LYS A 280 14.26 5.32 -10.47
CA LYS A 280 14.79 6.62 -10.05
C LYS A 280 14.07 7.26 -8.87
N SER A 281 12.87 6.79 -8.55
CA SER A 281 11.94 7.51 -7.69
C SER A 281 11.40 6.67 -6.53
N ALA A 282 11.49 5.35 -6.62
CA ALA A 282 10.83 4.42 -5.72
C ALA A 282 11.74 3.33 -5.16
N THR A 283 12.99 3.21 -5.62
CA THR A 283 13.88 2.15 -5.13
C THR A 283 14.15 2.35 -3.64
N PRO A 284 13.85 1.38 -2.78
CA PRO A 284 14.18 1.48 -1.37
C PRO A 284 15.70 1.52 -1.20
N THR A 285 16.22 2.56 -0.53
CA THR A 285 17.67 2.69 -0.29
C THR A 285 18.23 1.48 0.47
N PHE A 286 17.43 0.89 1.36
CA PHE A 286 17.82 -0.32 2.10
C PHE A 286 18.10 -1.51 1.16
N LEU A 287 17.33 -1.67 0.08
CA LEU A 287 17.47 -2.77 -0.88
C LEU A 287 18.79 -2.65 -1.66
N ILE A 288 19.13 -1.43 -2.09
CA ILE A 288 20.42 -1.14 -2.74
C ILE A 288 21.56 -1.47 -1.78
N LYS A 289 21.50 -0.96 -0.55
CA LYS A 289 22.53 -1.20 0.47
C LYS A 289 22.66 -2.68 0.84
N LEU A 290 21.56 -3.43 0.89
CA LEU A 290 21.56 -4.87 1.17
C LEU A 290 22.29 -5.65 0.06
N ILE A 291 22.10 -5.25 -1.20
CA ILE A 291 22.81 -5.83 -2.35
C ILE A 291 24.30 -5.55 -2.26
N GLU A 292 24.67 -4.30 -1.97
CA GLU A 292 26.06 -3.88 -1.82
C GLU A 292 26.74 -4.61 -0.65
N LYS A 293 26.10 -4.67 0.51
CA LYS A 293 26.64 -5.30 1.73
C LYS A 293 26.89 -6.80 1.56
N ASN A 294 25.99 -7.49 0.87
CA ASN A 294 26.06 -8.95 0.72
C ASN A 294 26.69 -9.39 -0.61
N ASN A 295 27.20 -8.46 -1.43
CA ASN A 295 27.84 -8.73 -2.72
C ASN A 295 27.02 -9.67 -3.63
N TYR A 296 25.70 -9.49 -3.67
CA TYR A 296 24.85 -10.39 -4.47
C TYR A 296 25.17 -10.24 -5.97
N PHE A 297 25.36 -11.38 -6.64
CA PHE A 297 25.59 -11.41 -8.09
C PHE A 297 24.26 -11.17 -8.83
N LEU A 298 24.05 -9.94 -9.27
CA LEU A 298 22.79 -9.45 -9.88
C LEU A 298 22.22 -10.35 -11.01
N PRO A 299 23.03 -10.93 -11.92
CA PRO A 299 22.49 -11.85 -12.93
C PRO A 299 21.86 -13.12 -12.37
N LYS A 300 22.37 -13.66 -11.24
CA LYS A 300 21.77 -14.84 -10.59
C LYS A 300 20.42 -14.54 -9.94
N LEU A 301 20.21 -13.29 -9.53
CA LEU A 301 18.95 -12.89 -8.92
C LEU A 301 17.81 -12.77 -9.96
N SER A 302 18.12 -12.59 -11.25
CA SER A 302 17.10 -12.45 -12.31
C SER A 302 16.24 -13.70 -12.53
N ASN A 303 16.72 -14.86 -12.07
CA ASN A 303 16.05 -16.15 -12.08
C ASN A 303 15.86 -16.72 -10.65
N LEU A 304 15.82 -15.83 -9.64
CA LEU A 304 15.67 -16.25 -8.25
C LEU A 304 14.29 -16.88 -8.05
N VAL A 305 14.27 -18.18 -7.76
CA VAL A 305 13.08 -18.91 -7.34
C VAL A 305 13.17 -19.03 -5.82
N VAL A 306 12.26 -18.36 -5.12
CA VAL A 306 12.16 -18.41 -3.65
C VAL A 306 10.97 -19.29 -3.28
N GLY A 307 11.18 -20.26 -2.39
CA GLY A 307 10.09 -21.08 -1.86
C GLY A 307 9.17 -20.27 -0.94
N GLU A 308 7.89 -20.65 -0.87
CA GLU A 308 6.86 -19.99 -0.05
C GLU A 308 7.29 -19.86 1.43
N GLU A 309 7.94 -20.91 1.97
CA GLU A 309 8.46 -20.93 3.34
C GLU A 309 9.48 -19.81 3.63
N LEU A 310 10.31 -19.40 2.66
CA LEU A 310 11.27 -18.31 2.80
C LEU A 310 10.62 -16.92 2.70
N VAL A 311 9.44 -16.81 2.10
CA VAL A 311 8.68 -15.54 2.04
C VAL A 311 7.95 -15.30 3.36
N ASP A 312 7.52 -16.38 4.02
CA ASP A 312 6.77 -16.32 5.27
C ASP A 312 7.64 -16.43 6.54
N SER A 313 8.84 -17.04 6.44
CA SER A 313 9.82 -17.08 7.53
C SER A 313 10.71 -15.84 7.48
N PHE A 314 10.43 -14.85 8.32
CA PHE A 314 11.37 -13.75 8.50
C PHE A 314 11.63 -13.35 9.94
N ASP A 315 12.92 -13.17 10.23
CA ASP A 315 13.50 -12.66 11.47
C ASP A 315 14.36 -11.43 11.15
N ILE A 316 14.23 -10.36 11.93
CA ILE A 316 15.03 -9.12 11.81
C ILE A 316 16.53 -9.44 11.91
N GLU A 317 16.88 -10.57 12.51
CA GLU A 317 18.26 -11.01 12.64
C GLU A 317 18.89 -11.49 11.31
N ASN A 318 18.08 -11.97 10.35
CA ASN A 318 18.52 -12.56 9.08
C ASN A 318 17.81 -11.94 7.86
N ILE A 319 18.21 -10.71 7.50
CA ILE A 319 17.71 -10.03 6.30
C ILE A 319 18.37 -10.59 5.03
N SER A 320 17.65 -11.42 4.28
CA SER A 320 18.08 -11.96 2.98
C SER A 320 17.37 -11.23 1.81
N LEU A 321 17.90 -11.31 0.59
CA LEU A 321 17.20 -10.73 -0.58
C LEU A 321 15.97 -11.54 -0.96
N GLU A 322 16.03 -12.85 -0.73
CA GLU A 322 15.03 -13.85 -1.04
C GLU A 322 13.72 -13.61 -0.29
N THR A 323 13.82 -13.12 0.95
CA THR A 323 12.68 -12.83 1.83
C THR A 323 11.98 -11.51 1.49
N LEU A 324 12.63 -10.60 0.75
CA LEU A 324 12.00 -9.36 0.32
C LEU A 324 10.94 -9.66 -0.73
N SER A 325 9.77 -9.01 -0.65
CA SER A 325 8.64 -9.27 -1.54
C SER A 325 9.16 -9.36 -2.99
N GLY A 326 9.12 -10.57 -3.57
CA GLY A 326 9.89 -10.91 -4.77
C GLY A 326 9.70 -9.94 -5.93
N SER A 327 8.57 -9.21 -5.95
CA SER A 327 8.28 -8.11 -6.86
C SER A 327 9.24 -6.90 -6.80
N GLU A 328 9.74 -6.48 -5.64
CA GLU A 328 10.68 -5.33 -5.54
C GLU A 328 12.08 -5.72 -5.98
N VAL A 329 12.53 -6.91 -5.60
CA VAL A 329 13.82 -7.49 -6.02
C VAL A 329 13.81 -7.76 -7.52
N TYR A 330 12.76 -8.40 -8.05
CA TYR A 330 12.60 -8.66 -9.48
C TYR A 330 12.71 -7.39 -10.34
N PHE A 331 12.02 -6.30 -9.94
CA PHE A 331 12.08 -5.05 -10.73
C PHE A 331 13.37 -4.28 -10.56
N LEU A 332 13.98 -4.29 -9.38
CA LEU A 332 15.33 -3.76 -9.20
C LEU A 332 16.27 -4.42 -10.22
N LEU A 333 16.20 -5.74 -10.36
CA LEU A 333 17.06 -6.49 -11.28
C LEU A 333 16.74 -6.21 -12.74
N LYS A 334 15.46 -6.15 -13.10
CA LYS A 334 15.02 -5.78 -14.46
C LYS A 334 15.53 -4.38 -14.83
N SER A 335 15.42 -3.40 -13.93
CA SER A 335 15.87 -2.02 -14.16
C SER A 335 17.39 -1.89 -14.30
N ILE A 336 18.17 -2.69 -13.55
CA ILE A 336 19.63 -2.78 -13.68
C ILE A 336 20.02 -3.35 -15.05
N ASN A 337 19.33 -4.40 -15.50
CA ASN A 337 19.56 -4.99 -16.82
C ASN A 337 19.23 -3.99 -17.95
N LEU A 338 18.12 -3.25 -17.86
CA LEU A 338 17.75 -2.20 -18.82
C LEU A 338 18.78 -1.05 -18.88
N ASN A 339 19.37 -0.66 -17.74
CA ASN A 339 20.46 0.34 -17.72
C ASN A 339 21.75 -0.18 -18.36
N ARG A 340 22.02 -1.49 -18.32
CA ARG A 340 23.17 -2.08 -19.04
C ARG A 340 22.96 -2.05 -20.55
N THR A 341 21.72 -2.21 -21.03
CA THR A 341 21.38 -2.12 -22.47
C THR A 341 21.40 -0.68 -23.00
N LEU A 342 21.32 0.33 -22.13
CA LEU A 342 21.40 1.76 -22.46
C LEU A 342 22.83 2.32 -22.50
N ARG A 343 23.86 1.52 -22.18
CA ARG A 343 25.25 1.89 -22.50
C ARG A 343 25.48 1.54 -23.98
N LEU A 344 25.23 2.51 -24.85
CA LEU A 344 25.91 2.63 -26.14
C LEU A 344 27.25 3.33 -25.94
#